data_AF-A0A0M2NJB7-F1
#
_entry.id   AF-A0A0M2NJB7-F1
#
_cell.length_a   1.000
_cell.length_b   1.000
_cell.length_c   1.000
_cell.angle_alpha   90.00
_cell.angle_beta   90.00
_cell.angle_gamma   90.00
#
_symmetry.space_group_name_H-M   'P 1'
#
loop_
_entity.id
_entity.type
_entity.pdbx_description
1 polymer ?
#
loop_
_entity_poly.entity_id
_entity_poly.type
_entity_poly.pdbx_seq_one_letter_code
_entity_poly.pdbx_strand_id
1 'polypeptide(L)'
;MKKILCFLLAGVLLLGGCSIVREDTNQTTAYQITEKQQEVALEPSIVINPVLYFVDKSKAELLAAETRSISVEQGERAERRIIEELINGPQGEDLQPIAEGFAYDGIEILPDLVNVYLSTTEEKDEVQIAKVKIAIAATIADYSGVDYVNVFVNGVQQGLEGVPVGVLQKTKNGLAEEINKYRSNARSETPTMNVALYFLDNTEQYLVPEERSIMFKENTPEEMLESVVTALMRGPENTYQHIPVIDKSLMELLGASIEQTEDGRRIARLDFSKPPVALTEQFKDGEDLAAKALAKTITGFMPDLDGVEIYVGGEPRQAEQKVYTEQDADSLLGNSIQLYFPNSAYSKLTGVERMVSQSAAGYPRELLAELMKGPVVTDKKEISPAFLSGISMDDVNTVYLAGDIAVVDFKSSVSEKIKGINRDEEVMMIYSIVNTMTNIEGIKRVQFLLDGERVESLGGGSINVLDPLLRNPGIIVSNE
;
A
#
# COMPACT_ATOMS: atom_id res chain seq x y z
N MET A 1 -33.60 64.10 -26.36
CA MET A 1 -32.89 62.94 -26.97
C MET A 1 -33.14 61.58 -26.27
N LYS A 2 -33.95 61.48 -25.20
CA LYS A 2 -34.32 60.18 -24.59
C LYS A 2 -35.69 59.61 -25.02
N LYS A 3 -36.58 60.41 -25.65
CA LYS A 3 -37.91 59.96 -26.09
C LYS A 3 -37.95 59.38 -27.52
N ILE A 4 -36.98 59.70 -28.37
CA ILE A 4 -36.87 59.17 -29.75
C ILE A 4 -36.20 57.78 -29.75
N LEU A 5 -35.31 57.51 -28.79
CA LEU A 5 -34.64 56.21 -28.65
C LEU A 5 -35.60 55.10 -28.16
N CYS A 6 -36.59 55.42 -27.32
CA CYS A 6 -37.60 54.45 -26.87
C CYS A 6 -38.59 54.03 -27.98
N PHE A 7 -38.91 54.92 -28.92
CA PHE A 7 -39.79 54.57 -30.06
C PHE A 7 -39.07 53.72 -31.12
N LEU A 8 -37.75 53.89 -31.27
CA LEU A 8 -36.93 53.05 -32.15
C LEU A 8 -36.71 51.64 -31.58
N LEU A 9 -36.66 51.48 -30.25
CA LEU A 9 -36.55 50.17 -29.60
C LEU A 9 -37.87 49.36 -29.63
N ALA A 10 -39.02 50.03 -29.56
CA ALA A 10 -40.33 49.37 -29.64
C ALA A 10 -40.70 48.91 -31.07
N GLY A 11 -40.16 49.54 -32.10
CA GLY A 11 -40.38 49.15 -33.51
C GLY A 11 -39.60 47.91 -33.94
N VAL A 12 -38.45 47.62 -33.33
CA VAL A 12 -37.62 46.45 -33.67
C VAL A 12 -38.12 45.17 -32.98
N LEU A 13 -38.80 45.29 -31.83
CA LEU A 13 -39.38 44.15 -31.09
C LEU A 13 -40.72 43.64 -31.66
N LEU A 14 -41.34 44.33 -32.62
CA LEU A 14 -42.61 43.93 -33.24
C LEU A 14 -42.47 43.29 -34.63
N LEU A 15 -41.25 43.11 -35.14
CA LEU A 15 -40.97 42.44 -36.43
C LEU A 15 -40.22 41.09 -36.30
N GLY A 16 -39.96 40.61 -35.09
CA GLY A 16 -39.49 39.25 -34.82
C GLY A 16 -40.66 38.27 -34.72
N GLY A 17 -41.33 38.00 -35.84
CA GLY A 17 -42.45 37.07 -35.89
C GLY A 17 -42.05 35.66 -35.46
N CYS A 18 -42.95 35.01 -34.72
CA CYS A 18 -42.91 33.58 -34.42
C CYS A 18 -42.77 32.78 -35.72
N SER A 19 -41.60 32.19 -35.96
CA SER A 19 -41.47 31.10 -36.91
C SER A 19 -41.85 29.82 -36.17
N ILE A 20 -43.06 29.32 -36.44
CA ILE A 20 -43.47 27.96 -36.09
C ILE A 20 -42.57 27.03 -36.91
N VAL A 21 -41.63 26.35 -36.25
CA VAL A 21 -40.93 25.22 -36.84
C VAL A 21 -41.97 24.12 -37.00
N ARG A 22 -42.39 23.89 -38.24
CA ARG A 22 -43.25 22.77 -38.61
C ARG A 22 -42.33 21.57 -38.79
N GLU A 23 -42.39 20.61 -37.87
CA GLU A 23 -41.76 19.31 -38.07
C GLU A 23 -42.38 18.65 -39.31
N ASP A 24 -41.59 18.54 -40.39
CA ASP A 24 -41.91 17.68 -41.51
C ASP A 24 -41.77 16.22 -41.05
N THR A 25 -42.89 15.62 -40.66
CA THR A 25 -42.98 14.23 -40.19
C THR A 25 -42.87 13.21 -41.33
N ASN A 26 -41.95 13.37 -42.28
CA ASN A 26 -41.80 12.44 -43.40
C ASN A 26 -40.41 12.44 -44.04
N GLN A 27 -39.33 12.37 -43.24
CA GLN A 27 -38.07 11.77 -43.69
C GLN A 27 -37.40 11.06 -42.52
N THR A 28 -37.70 9.76 -42.38
CA THR A 28 -36.90 8.84 -41.57
C THR A 28 -35.55 8.64 -42.27
N THR A 29 -34.69 9.64 -42.19
CA THR A 29 -33.28 9.46 -42.51
C THR A 29 -32.69 8.72 -41.32
N ALA A 30 -32.59 7.40 -41.44
CA ALA A 30 -31.88 6.59 -40.48
C ALA A 30 -30.43 7.09 -40.44
N TYR A 31 -30.09 7.88 -39.42
CA TYR A 31 -28.70 8.12 -39.08
C TYR A 31 -28.15 6.76 -38.65
N GLN A 32 -27.40 6.10 -39.53
CA GLN A 32 -26.50 5.04 -39.11
C GLN A 32 -25.44 5.71 -38.23
N ILE A 33 -25.68 5.73 -36.92
CA ILE A 33 -24.58 5.88 -35.97
C ILE A 33 -23.82 4.57 -36.10
N THR A 34 -22.78 4.56 -36.93
CA THR A 34 -21.73 3.58 -36.76
C THR A 34 -21.07 3.99 -35.44
N GLU A 35 -21.45 3.35 -34.33
CA GLU A 35 -20.68 3.45 -33.10
C GLU A 35 -19.25 3.04 -33.45
N LYS A 36 -18.36 4.03 -33.57
CA LYS A 36 -16.95 3.76 -33.75
C LYS A 36 -16.48 3.21 -32.42
N GLN A 37 -16.40 1.89 -32.32
CA GLN A 37 -15.77 1.19 -31.22
C GLN A 37 -14.40 1.86 -30.96
N GLN A 38 -14.18 2.32 -29.74
CA GLN A 38 -12.90 2.90 -29.38
C GLN A 38 -11.81 1.85 -29.59
N GLU A 39 -10.70 2.23 -30.20
CA GLU A 39 -9.51 1.37 -30.19
C GLU A 39 -8.94 1.37 -28.77
N VAL A 40 -8.91 0.22 -28.13
CA VAL A 40 -8.46 0.05 -26.74
C VAL A 40 -7.26 -0.87 -26.75
N ALA A 41 -6.09 -0.33 -26.42
CA ALA A 41 -4.87 -1.11 -26.27
C ALA A 41 -4.92 -1.87 -24.95
N LEU A 42 -4.92 -3.20 -25.02
CA LEU A 42 -4.99 -4.10 -23.87
C LEU A 42 -3.69 -4.90 -23.69
N GLU A 43 -2.57 -4.34 -24.14
CA GLU A 43 -1.26 -4.96 -23.93
C GLU A 43 -0.94 -4.99 -22.42
N PRO A 44 -0.54 -6.13 -21.86
CA PRO A 44 -0.49 -6.36 -20.42
C PRO A 44 0.75 -5.71 -19.79
N SER A 45 0.76 -4.38 -19.71
CA SER A 45 1.79 -3.58 -19.04
C SER A 45 1.21 -2.23 -18.63
N ILE A 46 1.77 -1.60 -17.60
CA ILE A 46 1.42 -0.22 -17.23
C ILE A 46 2.63 0.69 -17.40
N VAL A 47 2.36 1.97 -17.59
CA VAL A 47 3.39 3.02 -17.57
C VAL A 47 3.06 3.97 -16.43
N ILE A 48 3.99 4.08 -15.48
CA ILE A 48 3.92 4.98 -14.34
C ILE A 48 4.87 6.16 -14.54
N ASN A 49 4.61 7.27 -13.84
CA ASN A 49 5.45 8.48 -13.90
C ASN A 49 5.90 8.96 -12.50
N PRO A 50 6.62 8.13 -11.73
CA PRO A 50 7.09 8.47 -10.39
C PRO A 50 8.10 9.62 -10.39
N VAL A 51 8.23 10.24 -9.22
CA VAL A 51 9.28 11.22 -8.92
C VAL A 51 10.43 10.51 -8.22
N LEU A 52 11.62 10.52 -8.83
CA LEU A 52 12.85 9.98 -8.28
C LEU A 52 13.70 11.13 -7.71
N TYR A 53 14.25 10.95 -6.51
CA TYR A 53 15.03 11.99 -5.84
C TYR A 53 16.54 11.71 -5.90
N PHE A 54 17.27 12.59 -6.59
CA PHE A 54 18.72 12.53 -6.78
C PHE A 54 19.43 13.75 -6.19
N VAL A 55 20.76 13.75 -6.16
CA VAL A 55 21.54 14.87 -5.62
C VAL A 55 21.73 15.96 -6.68
N ASP A 56 21.39 17.21 -6.37
CA ASP A 56 21.63 18.39 -7.21
C ASP A 56 23.11 18.81 -7.18
N LYS A 57 23.78 18.87 -8.35
CA LYS A 57 25.19 19.29 -8.48
C LYS A 57 25.43 20.75 -8.10
N SER A 58 24.44 21.60 -8.26
CA SER A 58 24.55 23.07 -8.17
C SER A 58 24.17 23.62 -6.79
N LYS A 59 23.37 22.89 -6.02
CA LYS A 59 22.81 23.36 -4.75
C LYS A 59 23.14 22.41 -3.60
N ALA A 60 24.33 22.57 -3.02
CA ALA A 60 24.71 22.06 -1.70
C ALA A 60 24.17 20.65 -1.34
N GLU A 61 24.16 19.72 -2.30
CA GLU A 61 23.61 18.37 -2.14
C GLU A 61 22.12 18.30 -1.72
N LEU A 62 21.27 19.22 -2.19
CA LEU A 62 19.82 19.09 -2.06
C LEU A 62 19.31 17.88 -2.86
N LEU A 63 18.23 17.24 -2.37
CA LEU A 63 17.47 16.31 -3.19
C LEU A 63 16.68 17.08 -4.24
N ALA A 64 16.87 16.73 -5.51
CA ALA A 64 16.14 17.25 -6.65
C ALA A 64 15.29 16.13 -7.27
N ALA A 65 14.06 16.50 -7.61
CA ALA A 65 13.08 15.63 -8.22
C ALA A 65 13.32 15.46 -9.73
N GLU A 66 13.34 14.22 -10.20
CA GLU A 66 13.29 13.86 -11.62
C GLU A 66 12.08 12.96 -11.86
N THR A 67 11.14 13.38 -12.71
CA THR A 67 10.03 12.51 -13.11
C THR A 67 10.50 11.53 -14.18
N ARG A 68 10.26 10.24 -13.97
CA ARG A 68 10.65 9.18 -14.91
C ARG A 68 9.45 8.40 -15.41
N SER A 69 9.38 8.15 -16.71
CA SER A 69 8.40 7.23 -17.29
C SER A 69 8.94 5.81 -17.20
N ILE A 70 8.26 4.93 -16.47
CA ILE A 70 8.71 3.56 -16.21
C ILE A 70 7.63 2.58 -16.67
N SER A 71 8.01 1.59 -17.48
CA SER A 71 7.16 0.47 -17.85
C SER A 71 7.23 -0.60 -16.76
N VAL A 72 6.08 -1.09 -16.30
CA VAL A 72 5.96 -2.15 -15.31
C VAL A 72 5.20 -3.32 -15.95
N GLU A 73 5.82 -4.50 -15.93
CA GLU A 73 5.23 -5.72 -16.50
C GLU A 73 4.18 -6.34 -15.57
N GLN A 74 3.38 -7.28 -16.07
CA GLN A 74 2.42 -7.98 -15.20
C GLN A 74 3.11 -8.76 -14.09
N GLY A 75 2.53 -8.67 -12.89
CA GLY A 75 3.04 -9.36 -11.72
C GLY A 75 4.29 -8.71 -11.13
N GLU A 76 4.82 -7.64 -11.73
CA GLU A 76 5.85 -6.82 -11.12
C GLU A 76 5.24 -5.78 -10.18
N ARG A 77 5.99 -5.43 -9.13
CA ARG A 77 5.68 -4.31 -8.23
C ARG A 77 6.23 -3.02 -8.84
N ALA A 78 5.42 -1.97 -8.87
CA ALA A 78 5.85 -0.67 -9.35
C ALA A 78 6.99 -0.09 -8.50
N GLU A 79 6.89 -0.24 -7.18
CA GLU A 79 7.87 0.22 -6.20
C GLU A 79 9.25 -0.42 -6.43
N ARG A 80 9.27 -1.71 -6.78
CA ARG A 80 10.51 -2.40 -7.17
C ARG A 80 11.17 -1.69 -8.36
N ARG A 81 10.41 -1.45 -9.43
CA ARG A 81 10.94 -0.79 -10.64
C ARG A 81 11.41 0.63 -10.35
N ILE A 82 10.71 1.35 -9.46
CA ILE A 82 11.10 2.67 -8.98
C ILE A 82 12.46 2.64 -8.28
N ILE A 83 12.67 1.69 -7.37
CA ILE A 83 13.94 1.55 -6.64
C ILE A 83 15.07 1.16 -7.59
N GLU A 84 14.83 0.21 -8.50
CA GLU A 84 15.79 -0.16 -9.55
C GLU A 84 16.19 1.05 -10.41
N GLU A 85 15.23 1.89 -10.80
CA GLU A 85 15.51 3.11 -11.57
C GLU A 85 16.22 4.20 -10.77
N LEU A 86 15.96 4.31 -9.46
CA LEU A 86 16.71 5.18 -8.55
C LEU A 86 18.17 4.71 -8.43
N ILE A 87 18.39 3.39 -8.36
CA ILE A 87 19.74 2.78 -8.32
C ILE A 87 20.48 3.02 -9.65
N ASN A 88 19.80 2.91 -10.78
CA ASN A 88 20.38 3.17 -12.12
C ASN A 88 20.87 4.62 -12.29
N GLY A 89 20.45 5.54 -11.42
CA GLY A 89 20.90 6.92 -11.41
C GLY A 89 20.04 7.87 -12.27
N PRO A 90 20.33 9.17 -12.23
CA PRO A 90 19.55 10.19 -12.94
C PRO A 90 19.81 10.20 -14.45
N GLN A 91 18.85 10.73 -15.22
CA GLN A 91 19.04 11.02 -16.64
C GLN A 91 19.41 12.50 -16.88
N GLY A 92 19.11 13.39 -15.93
CA GLY A 92 19.46 14.81 -16.00
C GLY A 92 20.95 15.10 -15.77
N GLU A 93 21.54 15.95 -16.61
CA GLU A 93 22.97 16.31 -16.52
C GLU A 93 23.33 17.09 -15.24
N ASP A 94 22.37 17.75 -14.59
CA ASP A 94 22.59 18.52 -13.35
C ASP A 94 22.46 17.67 -12.08
N LEU A 95 22.21 16.35 -12.21
CA LEU A 95 21.97 15.44 -11.10
C LEU A 95 23.12 14.43 -10.95
N GLN A 96 23.33 13.96 -9.72
CA GLN A 96 24.29 12.89 -9.39
C GLN A 96 23.56 11.64 -8.89
N PRO A 97 24.05 10.44 -9.25
CA PRO A 97 23.61 9.18 -8.64
C PRO A 97 23.76 9.23 -7.13
N ILE A 98 22.81 8.62 -6.40
CA ILE A 98 22.86 8.54 -4.94
C ILE A 98 23.04 7.11 -4.42
N ALA A 99 22.54 6.11 -5.16
CA ALA A 99 22.55 4.70 -4.76
C ALA A 99 23.51 3.84 -5.61
N GLU A 100 24.61 4.43 -6.10
CA GLU A 100 25.63 3.71 -6.85
C GLU A 100 26.27 2.60 -6.00
N GLY A 101 26.43 1.40 -6.58
CA GLY A 101 26.98 0.22 -5.90
C GLY A 101 26.01 -0.55 -5.00
N PHE A 102 24.74 -0.12 -4.92
CA PHE A 102 23.67 -0.91 -4.31
C PHE A 102 22.92 -1.73 -5.36
N ALA A 103 22.28 -2.82 -4.92
CA ALA A 103 21.33 -3.60 -5.68
C ALA A 103 20.00 -3.72 -4.90
N TYR A 104 18.90 -3.86 -5.62
CA TYR A 104 17.61 -4.17 -5.04
C TYR A 104 17.61 -5.62 -4.52
N ASP A 105 17.09 -5.83 -3.32
CA ASP A 105 16.99 -7.16 -2.69
C ASP A 105 15.53 -7.55 -2.39
N GLY A 106 14.69 -6.59 -1.97
CA GLY A 106 13.31 -6.89 -1.62
C GLY A 106 12.50 -5.67 -1.20
N ILE A 107 11.20 -5.88 -1.02
CA ILE A 107 10.27 -4.87 -0.52
C ILE A 107 9.12 -5.52 0.26
N GLU A 108 8.67 -4.84 1.30
CA GLU A 108 7.42 -5.13 1.99
C GLU A 108 6.57 -3.86 2.02
N ILE A 109 5.32 -3.97 1.56
CA ILE A 109 4.39 -2.84 1.51
C ILE A 109 3.32 -3.11 2.56
N LEU A 110 3.36 -2.37 3.66
CA LEU A 110 2.50 -2.52 4.83
C LEU A 110 1.61 -1.28 4.98
N PRO A 111 0.61 -1.30 5.88
CA PRO A 111 -0.16 -0.11 6.19
C PRO A 111 0.74 1.02 6.67
N ASP A 112 0.76 2.12 5.91
CA ASP A 112 1.52 3.36 6.18
C ASP A 112 3.06 3.21 6.36
N LEU A 113 3.61 2.04 6.01
CA LEU A 113 5.04 1.75 6.08
C LEU A 113 5.48 0.91 4.89
N VAL A 114 6.59 1.29 4.25
CA VAL A 114 7.29 0.44 3.28
C VAL A 114 8.67 0.09 3.78
N ASN A 115 8.99 -1.20 3.88
CA ASN A 115 10.35 -1.69 4.13
C ASN A 115 11.03 -1.97 2.79
N VAL A 116 12.19 -1.36 2.55
CA VAL A 116 13.01 -1.54 1.35
C VAL A 116 14.30 -2.25 1.72
N TYR A 117 14.63 -3.31 0.99
CA TYR A 117 15.84 -4.10 1.21
C TYR A 117 16.79 -3.89 0.05
N LEU A 118 18.01 -3.49 0.38
CA LEU A 118 19.12 -3.35 -0.55
C LEU A 118 20.24 -4.31 -0.18
N SER A 119 21.07 -4.64 -1.17
CA SER A 119 22.35 -5.32 -0.97
C SER A 119 23.51 -4.52 -1.57
N THR A 120 24.71 -4.70 -1.04
CA THR A 120 25.96 -4.14 -1.57
C THR A 120 27.13 -5.04 -1.19
N THR A 121 28.05 -5.25 -2.14
CA THR A 121 29.35 -5.89 -1.89
C THR A 121 30.47 -4.88 -1.68
N GLU A 122 30.20 -3.60 -1.91
CA GLU A 122 31.14 -2.51 -1.70
C GLU A 122 31.08 -2.03 -0.25
N GLU A 123 32.24 -1.63 0.28
CA GLU A 123 32.30 -0.92 1.56
C GLU A 123 31.65 0.46 1.39
N LYS A 124 30.58 0.71 2.16
CA LYS A 124 29.86 1.98 2.20
C LYS A 124 29.96 2.55 3.59
N ASP A 125 30.26 3.83 3.71
CA ASP A 125 30.23 4.51 5.01
C ASP A 125 28.77 4.79 5.45
N GLU A 126 28.56 4.99 6.76
CA GLU A 126 27.24 5.23 7.34
C GLU A 126 26.54 6.48 6.75
N VAL A 127 27.31 7.48 6.30
CA VAL A 127 26.75 8.72 5.73
C VAL A 127 26.26 8.46 4.30
N GLN A 128 26.98 7.68 3.51
CA GLN A 128 26.54 7.22 2.19
C GLN A 128 25.26 6.40 2.31
N ILE A 129 25.22 5.46 3.25
CA ILE A 129 24.01 4.66 3.52
C ILE A 129 22.86 5.59 3.92
N ALA A 130 23.06 6.50 4.89
CA ALA A 130 22.02 7.42 5.33
C ALA A 130 21.48 8.31 4.20
N LYS A 131 22.33 8.80 3.28
CA LYS A 131 21.89 9.55 2.09
C LYS A 131 20.98 8.72 1.18
N VAL A 132 21.35 7.47 0.91
CA VAL A 132 20.52 6.54 0.13
C VAL A 132 19.18 6.30 0.81
N LYS A 133 19.20 6.05 2.12
CA LYS A 133 18.00 5.86 2.94
C LYS A 133 17.03 7.05 2.80
N ILE A 134 17.53 8.29 2.90
CA ILE A 134 16.71 9.51 2.76
C ILE A 134 16.12 9.65 1.35
N ALA A 135 16.89 9.37 0.29
CA ALA A 135 16.38 9.46 -1.08
C ALA A 135 15.33 8.39 -1.41
N ILE A 136 15.51 7.17 -0.91
CA ILE A 136 14.51 6.11 -1.03
C ILE A 136 13.24 6.50 -0.28
N ALA A 137 13.36 6.99 0.95
CA ALA A 137 12.21 7.46 1.71
C ALA A 137 11.43 8.55 0.96
N ALA A 138 12.12 9.55 0.39
CA ALA A 138 11.48 10.61 -0.39
C ALA A 138 10.79 10.07 -1.67
N THR A 139 11.45 9.14 -2.36
CA THR A 139 10.96 8.56 -3.63
C THR A 139 9.75 7.65 -3.41
N ILE A 140 9.82 6.76 -2.41
CA ILE A 140 8.77 5.78 -2.12
C ILE A 140 7.56 6.44 -1.47
N ALA A 141 7.76 7.35 -0.52
CA ALA A 141 6.64 8.08 0.10
C ALA A 141 5.85 8.89 -0.95
N ASP A 142 6.52 9.48 -1.95
CA ASP A 142 5.82 10.21 -3.01
C ASP A 142 5.00 9.34 -3.95
N TYR A 143 5.44 8.11 -4.19
CA TYR A 143 4.73 7.21 -5.09
C TYR A 143 3.63 6.43 -4.37
N SER A 144 3.96 5.81 -3.24
CA SER A 144 3.05 4.93 -2.50
C SER A 144 2.15 5.68 -1.52
N GLY A 145 2.44 6.95 -1.22
CA GLY A 145 1.66 7.77 -0.30
C GLY A 145 1.79 7.38 1.17
N VAL A 146 2.77 6.54 1.52
CA VAL A 146 3.06 6.16 2.91
C VAL A 146 3.81 7.28 3.64
N ASP A 147 3.52 7.46 4.92
CA ASP A 147 4.24 8.43 5.75
C ASP A 147 5.62 7.92 6.15
N TYR A 148 5.78 6.59 6.25
CA TYR A 148 7.01 5.96 6.75
C TYR A 148 7.66 5.01 5.74
N VAL A 149 8.98 5.05 5.70
CA VAL A 149 9.82 4.12 4.92
C VAL A 149 10.97 3.64 5.80
N ASN A 150 11.23 2.34 5.78
CA ASN A 150 12.41 1.77 6.39
C ASN A 150 13.33 1.20 5.32
N VAL A 151 14.65 1.27 5.53
CA VAL A 151 15.63 0.81 4.54
C VAL A 151 16.69 -0.05 5.21
N PHE A 152 16.80 -1.28 4.75
CA PHE A 152 17.74 -2.29 5.20
C PHE A 152 18.86 -2.44 4.17
N VAL A 153 20.07 -2.71 4.65
CA VAL A 153 21.23 -2.97 3.79
C VAL A 153 21.85 -4.29 4.23
N ASN A 154 21.98 -5.23 3.29
CA ASN A 154 22.48 -6.58 3.55
C ASN A 154 21.71 -7.31 4.67
N GLY A 155 20.38 -7.15 4.69
CA GLY A 155 19.49 -7.83 5.63
C GLY A 155 19.42 -7.25 7.05
N VAL A 156 20.16 -6.18 7.35
CA VAL A 156 20.18 -5.56 8.70
C VAL A 156 19.87 -4.06 8.65
N GLN A 157 19.42 -3.54 9.79
CA GLN A 157 19.38 -2.09 10.00
C GLN A 157 20.78 -1.51 10.15
N GLN A 158 20.93 -0.28 9.65
CA GLN A 158 22.17 0.48 9.69
C GLN A 158 21.88 1.81 10.38
N GLY A 159 22.67 2.11 11.41
CA GLY A 159 22.62 3.35 12.17
C GLY A 159 23.48 4.46 11.56
N LEU A 160 23.56 5.56 12.28
CA LEU A 160 24.55 6.63 12.08
C LEU A 160 25.23 6.91 13.41
N GLU A 161 26.56 6.87 13.42
CA GLU A 161 27.40 6.91 14.62
C GLU A 161 27.03 5.78 15.61
N GLY A 162 26.69 4.60 15.08
CA GLY A 162 26.25 3.44 15.88
C GLY A 162 24.85 3.53 16.48
N VAL A 163 24.10 4.61 16.23
CA VAL A 163 22.75 4.83 16.78
C VAL A 163 21.70 4.64 15.68
N PRO A 164 20.55 3.98 15.95
CA PRO A 164 19.48 3.89 14.98
C PRO A 164 18.99 5.26 14.48
N VAL A 165 18.51 5.31 13.24
CA VAL A 165 17.88 6.51 12.66
C VAL A 165 16.35 6.48 12.75
N GLY A 166 15.77 5.32 13.12
CA GLY A 166 14.32 5.07 13.12
C GLY A 166 13.74 4.90 11.71
N VAL A 167 12.42 4.78 11.64
CA VAL A 167 11.70 4.86 10.34
C VAL A 167 11.76 6.28 9.79
N LEU A 168 11.84 6.39 8.47
CA LEU A 168 12.13 7.63 7.75
C LEU A 168 10.84 8.21 7.19
N GLN A 169 10.74 9.53 7.22
CA GLN A 169 9.68 10.25 6.55
C GLN A 169 10.25 11.03 5.37
N LYS A 170 9.41 11.37 4.39
CA LYS A 170 9.80 12.29 3.33
C LYS A 170 10.22 13.63 3.93
N THR A 171 11.49 14.00 3.77
CA THR A 171 12.00 15.29 4.23
C THR A 171 11.77 16.39 3.18
N LYS A 172 11.57 17.62 3.66
CA LYS A 172 11.60 18.85 2.84
C LYS A 172 12.96 19.54 2.91
N ASN A 173 13.86 19.05 3.75
CA ASN A 173 15.17 19.62 4.01
C ASN A 173 16.19 19.11 3.00
N GLY A 174 17.36 19.76 2.95
CA GLY A 174 18.52 19.24 2.22
C GLY A 174 19.13 18.01 2.88
N LEU A 175 19.88 17.20 2.12
CA LEU A 175 20.57 16.01 2.68
C LEU A 175 21.50 16.39 3.83
N ALA A 176 22.29 17.45 3.68
CA ALA A 176 23.22 17.89 4.72
C ALA A 176 22.51 18.25 6.03
N GLU A 177 21.33 18.88 5.95
CA GLU A 177 20.52 19.23 7.11
C GLU A 177 19.93 17.99 7.78
N GLU A 178 19.39 17.06 6.99
CA GLU A 178 18.83 15.80 7.52
C GLU A 178 19.91 14.92 8.17
N ILE A 179 21.09 14.81 7.55
CA ILE A 179 22.24 14.11 8.14
C ILE A 179 22.68 14.79 9.44
N ASN A 180 22.72 16.12 9.50
CA ASN A 180 23.07 16.82 10.73
C ASN A 180 22.01 16.63 11.82
N LYS A 181 20.73 16.53 11.47
CA LYS A 181 19.65 16.16 12.40
C LYS A 181 19.88 14.77 12.96
N TYR A 182 20.19 13.77 12.12
CA TYR A 182 20.51 12.42 12.60
C TYR A 182 21.75 12.39 13.50
N ARG A 183 22.84 13.08 13.14
CA ARG A 183 24.03 13.20 14.01
C ARG A 183 23.72 13.88 15.35
N SER A 184 22.89 14.92 15.32
CA SER A 184 22.49 15.62 16.54
C SER A 184 21.68 14.70 17.45
N ASN A 185 20.77 13.90 16.87
CA ASN A 185 20.03 12.89 17.62
C ASN A 185 20.95 11.78 18.15
N ALA A 186 21.85 11.24 17.31
CA ALA A 186 22.82 10.22 17.69
C ALA A 186 23.80 10.65 18.79
N ARG A 187 23.98 11.96 19.01
CA ARG A 187 24.80 12.52 20.09
C ARG A 187 23.99 13.05 21.27
N SER A 188 22.67 12.99 21.19
CA SER A 188 21.78 13.35 22.30
C SER A 188 21.92 12.34 23.44
N GLU A 189 21.83 12.79 24.69
CA GLU A 189 21.76 11.88 25.85
C GLU A 189 20.42 11.14 25.89
N THR A 190 19.35 11.77 25.42
CA THR A 190 17.98 11.25 25.37
C THR A 190 17.43 11.37 23.95
N PRO A 191 17.87 10.54 23.00
CA PRO A 191 17.43 10.65 21.61
C PRO A 191 15.93 10.33 21.50
N THR A 192 15.30 10.86 20.45
CA THR A 192 13.91 10.53 20.11
C THR A 192 13.87 10.00 18.68
N MET A 193 13.18 8.89 18.47
CA MET A 193 13.08 8.25 17.16
C MET A 193 11.70 7.62 16.94
N ASN A 194 11.30 7.55 15.69
CA ASN A 194 10.10 6.84 15.26
C ASN A 194 10.44 5.36 15.09
N VAL A 195 9.67 4.49 15.74
CA VAL A 195 9.88 3.03 15.77
C VAL A 195 8.64 2.33 15.24
N ALA A 196 8.80 1.40 14.29
CA ALA A 196 7.71 0.53 13.86
C ALA A 196 7.56 -0.67 14.81
N LEU A 197 6.43 -0.73 15.51
CA LEU A 197 6.07 -1.82 16.42
C LEU A 197 5.04 -2.72 15.72
N TYR A 198 5.29 -4.04 15.67
CA TYR A 198 4.42 -4.95 14.92
C TYR A 198 3.38 -5.62 15.82
N PHE A 199 2.11 -5.39 15.54
CA PHE A 199 0.96 -5.91 16.27
C PHE A 199 0.09 -6.78 15.37
N LEU A 200 -0.81 -7.57 15.96
CA LEU A 200 -1.83 -8.28 15.18
C LEU A 200 -2.86 -7.29 14.66
N ASP A 201 -3.38 -7.52 13.45
CA ASP A 201 -4.58 -6.85 12.98
C ASP A 201 -5.83 -7.32 13.77
N ASN A 202 -6.94 -6.62 13.63
CA ASN A 202 -8.17 -6.94 14.36
C ASN A 202 -8.84 -8.27 13.96
N THR A 203 -8.39 -8.91 12.88
CA THR A 203 -8.81 -10.28 12.51
C THR A 203 -7.89 -11.36 13.08
N GLU A 204 -6.80 -10.97 13.75
CA GLU A 204 -5.76 -11.86 14.27
C GLU A 204 -5.13 -12.74 13.19
N GLN A 205 -5.01 -12.26 11.95
CA GLN A 205 -4.43 -13.04 10.84
C GLN A 205 -3.05 -12.55 10.43
N TYR A 206 -2.78 -11.27 10.63
CA TYR A 206 -1.57 -10.64 10.12
C TYR A 206 -0.90 -9.74 11.14
N LEU A 207 0.42 -9.63 11.04
CA LEU A 207 1.21 -8.61 11.69
C LEU A 207 1.21 -7.34 10.83
N VAL A 208 0.93 -6.21 11.48
CA VAL A 208 0.90 -4.88 10.88
C VAL A 208 1.67 -3.90 11.76
N PRO A 209 2.34 -2.89 11.18
CA PRO A 209 3.12 -1.93 11.93
C PRO A 209 2.24 -0.84 12.54
N GLU A 210 2.63 -0.37 13.72
CA GLU A 210 2.22 0.88 14.31
C GLU A 210 3.49 1.69 14.57
N GLU A 211 3.59 2.87 13.98
CA GLU A 211 4.69 3.78 14.27
C GLU A 211 4.50 4.43 15.65
N ARG A 212 5.59 4.52 16.41
CA ARG A 212 5.62 5.21 17.69
C ARG A 212 6.89 6.03 17.85
N SER A 213 6.73 7.32 18.13
CA SER A 213 7.81 8.21 18.55
C SER A 213 8.22 7.91 20.00
N ILE A 214 9.39 7.30 20.19
CA ILE A 214 9.93 6.92 21.50
C ILE A 214 11.08 7.86 21.88
N MET A 215 10.99 8.46 23.07
CA MET A 215 12.10 9.16 23.71
C MET A 215 12.85 8.19 24.63
N PHE A 216 14.11 7.95 24.31
CA PHE A 216 15.00 7.06 25.04
C PHE A 216 15.61 7.77 26.24
N LYS A 217 15.78 7.05 27.36
CA LYS A 217 16.30 7.66 28.59
C LYS A 217 17.80 7.83 28.55
N GLU A 218 18.48 6.95 27.84
CA GLU A 218 19.92 6.96 27.68
C GLU A 218 20.26 6.53 26.25
N ASN A 219 21.33 7.10 25.71
CA ASN A 219 21.81 6.74 24.39
C ASN A 219 22.74 5.52 24.46
N THR A 220 22.20 4.39 24.87
CA THR A 220 22.90 3.10 24.94
C THR A 220 22.10 2.02 24.20
N PRO A 221 22.75 1.08 23.51
CA PRO A 221 22.04 0.02 22.79
C PRO A 221 21.10 -0.81 23.68
N GLU A 222 21.51 -1.11 24.91
CA GLU A 222 20.73 -1.90 25.86
C GLU A 222 19.47 -1.15 26.33
N GLU A 223 19.56 0.15 26.64
CA GLU A 223 18.40 0.95 27.03
C GLU A 223 17.41 1.09 25.87
N MET A 224 17.92 1.30 24.65
CA MET A 224 17.09 1.38 23.46
C MET A 224 16.35 0.07 23.20
N LEU A 225 17.05 -1.06 23.28
CA LEU A 225 16.47 -2.39 23.14
C LEU A 225 15.38 -2.64 24.20
N GLU A 226 15.66 -2.37 25.47
CA GLU A 226 14.69 -2.51 26.57
C GLU A 226 13.46 -1.61 26.35
N SER A 227 13.68 -0.36 25.93
CA SER A 227 12.61 0.60 25.65
C SER A 227 11.69 0.16 24.51
N VAL A 228 12.24 -0.40 23.43
CA VAL A 228 11.47 -0.92 22.30
C VAL A 228 10.67 -2.16 22.69
N VAL A 229 11.28 -3.12 23.39
CA VAL A 229 10.57 -4.32 23.89
C VAL A 229 9.44 -3.91 24.83
N THR A 230 9.72 -2.98 25.75
CA THR A 230 8.73 -2.45 26.68
C THR A 230 7.58 -1.74 25.94
N ALA A 231 7.88 -0.99 24.88
CA ALA A 231 6.86 -0.34 24.06
C ALA A 231 5.95 -1.37 23.36
N LEU A 232 6.51 -2.45 22.81
CA LEU A 232 5.73 -3.53 22.22
C LEU A 232 4.87 -4.24 23.28
N MET A 233 5.45 -4.56 24.44
CA MET A 233 4.71 -5.18 25.55
C MET A 233 3.56 -4.31 26.07
N ARG A 234 3.66 -2.98 26.00
CA ARG A 234 2.56 -2.09 26.42
C ARG A 234 1.29 -2.31 25.61
N GLY A 235 1.42 -2.80 24.37
CA GLY A 235 0.36 -2.99 23.39
C GLY A 235 0.25 -1.83 22.39
N PRO A 236 -0.64 -1.96 21.40
CA PRO A 236 -0.91 -0.90 20.42
C PRO A 236 -1.62 0.30 21.07
N GLU A 237 -1.38 1.49 20.54
CA GLU A 237 -2.15 2.69 20.88
C GLU A 237 -3.51 2.68 20.14
N ASN A 238 -3.54 2.16 18.91
CA ASN A 238 -4.77 1.98 18.15
C ASN A 238 -5.43 0.64 18.46
N THR A 239 -6.08 0.54 19.63
CA THR A 239 -6.76 -0.69 20.08
C THR A 239 -8.04 -1.02 19.30
N TYR A 240 -8.45 -0.18 18.33
CA TYR A 240 -9.60 -0.47 17.46
C TYR A 240 -9.21 -1.32 16.25
N GLN A 241 -7.97 -1.16 15.76
CA GLN A 241 -7.48 -1.85 14.57
C GLN A 241 -6.41 -2.89 14.89
N HIS A 242 -5.74 -2.78 16.04
CA HIS A 242 -4.63 -3.65 16.40
C HIS A 242 -4.86 -4.39 17.72
N ILE A 243 -4.30 -5.60 17.81
CA ILE A 243 -4.34 -6.49 18.96
C ILE A 243 -2.89 -6.72 19.46
N PRO A 244 -2.64 -6.70 20.79
CA PRO A 244 -1.31 -6.97 21.33
C PRO A 244 -0.76 -8.35 20.92
N VAL A 245 0.54 -8.41 20.63
CA VAL A 245 1.28 -9.66 20.37
C VAL A 245 1.93 -10.25 21.62
N ILE A 246 1.83 -9.55 22.76
CA ILE A 246 2.35 -9.98 24.06
C ILE A 246 1.34 -9.59 25.14
N ASP A 247 0.81 -10.54 25.89
CA ASP A 247 -0.03 -10.25 27.05
C ASP A 247 0.80 -9.90 28.28
N LYS A 248 1.12 -8.61 28.45
CA LYS A 248 1.93 -8.06 29.56
C LYS A 248 1.48 -8.44 30.98
N SER A 249 0.28 -8.99 31.18
CA SER A 249 -0.17 -9.43 32.50
C SER A 249 0.41 -10.79 32.92
N LEU A 250 0.95 -11.56 31.96
CA LEU A 250 1.38 -12.94 32.20
C LEU A 250 2.87 -13.10 32.51
N MET A 251 3.69 -12.15 32.04
CA MET A 251 5.15 -12.14 32.14
C MET A 251 5.73 -10.74 32.25
N GLU A 252 7.00 -10.67 32.63
CA GLU A 252 7.80 -9.46 32.79
C GLU A 252 9.11 -9.64 32.01
N LEU A 253 9.64 -8.54 31.44
CA LEU A 253 11.00 -8.52 30.91
C LEU A 253 11.98 -8.42 32.08
N LEU A 254 12.81 -9.44 32.26
CA LEU A 254 13.84 -9.51 33.31
C LEU A 254 15.14 -8.84 32.88
N GLY A 255 15.46 -8.88 31.59
CA GLY A 255 16.63 -8.24 31.03
C GLY A 255 16.67 -8.31 29.50
N ALA A 256 17.39 -7.37 28.92
CA ALA A 256 17.69 -7.33 27.50
C ALA A 256 19.19 -7.02 27.32
N SER A 257 19.84 -7.74 26.41
CA SER A 257 21.28 -7.57 26.14
C SER A 257 21.58 -7.87 24.68
N ILE A 258 22.70 -7.36 24.18
CA ILE A 258 23.19 -7.68 22.83
C ILE A 258 24.38 -8.61 22.97
N GLU A 259 24.33 -9.73 22.26
CA GLU A 259 25.32 -10.80 22.32
C GLU A 259 25.86 -11.09 20.92
N GLN A 260 27.06 -11.65 20.85
CA GLN A 260 27.63 -12.18 19.62
C GLN A 260 27.67 -13.71 19.70
N THR A 261 27.05 -14.38 18.74
CA THR A 261 27.05 -15.84 18.63
C THR A 261 28.40 -16.35 18.12
N GLU A 262 28.64 -17.66 18.25
CA GLU A 262 29.89 -18.30 17.80
C GLU A 262 30.16 -18.14 16.29
N ASP A 263 29.10 -18.02 15.48
CA ASP A 263 29.16 -17.78 14.04
C ASP A 263 29.33 -16.29 13.67
N GLY A 264 29.45 -15.41 14.67
CA GLY A 264 29.74 -13.99 14.50
C GLY A 264 28.52 -13.08 14.36
N ARG A 265 27.29 -13.64 14.30
CA ARG A 265 26.06 -12.86 14.28
C ARG A 265 25.87 -12.07 15.58
N ARG A 266 25.30 -10.88 15.47
CA ARG A 266 24.89 -10.06 16.62
C ARG A 266 23.40 -10.24 16.85
N ILE A 267 23.01 -10.57 18.05
CA ILE A 267 21.62 -10.89 18.39
C ILE A 267 21.18 -10.15 19.65
N ALA A 268 19.90 -9.83 19.75
CA ALA A 268 19.29 -9.40 21.01
C ALA A 268 18.87 -10.63 21.82
N ARG A 269 19.39 -10.77 23.03
CA ARG A 269 18.91 -11.74 24.03
C ARG A 269 17.90 -11.07 24.94
N LEU A 270 16.69 -11.61 24.98
CA LEU A 270 15.60 -11.14 25.84
C LEU A 270 15.25 -12.21 26.87
N ASP A 271 15.40 -11.90 28.15
CA ASP A 271 15.04 -12.79 29.26
C ASP A 271 13.71 -12.36 29.87
N PHE A 272 12.76 -13.29 29.96
CA PHE A 272 11.43 -13.05 30.51
C PHE A 272 11.15 -13.92 31.73
N SER A 273 10.22 -13.50 32.58
CA SER A 273 9.79 -14.32 33.73
C SER A 273 8.98 -15.56 33.34
N LYS A 274 8.33 -15.51 32.17
CA LYS A 274 7.64 -16.63 31.49
C LYS A 274 7.72 -16.39 29.97
N PRO A 275 7.46 -17.40 29.12
CA PRO A 275 7.46 -17.20 27.67
C PRO A 275 6.53 -16.03 27.27
N PRO A 276 6.99 -15.10 26.41
CA PRO A 276 6.10 -14.10 25.81
C PRO A 276 5.08 -14.81 24.92
N VAL A 277 3.82 -14.41 25.00
CA VAL A 277 2.71 -15.09 24.32
C VAL A 277 1.66 -14.09 23.83
N ALA A 278 1.25 -14.23 22.58
CA ALA A 278 0.04 -13.62 22.03
C ALA A 278 -1.17 -14.49 22.38
N LEU A 279 -2.23 -13.89 22.91
CA LEU A 279 -3.51 -14.58 23.12
C LEU A 279 -4.36 -14.41 21.85
N THR A 280 -4.53 -15.49 21.10
CA THR A 280 -5.20 -15.47 19.80
C THR A 280 -5.98 -16.76 19.56
N GLU A 281 -7.10 -16.64 18.85
CA GLU A 281 -7.92 -17.77 18.40
C GLU A 281 -7.46 -18.35 17.05
N GLN A 282 -6.73 -17.55 16.24
CA GLN A 282 -6.31 -17.94 14.89
C GLN A 282 -4.98 -18.70 14.88
N PHE A 283 -4.02 -18.34 15.75
CA PHE A 283 -2.72 -19.01 15.80
C PHE A 283 -2.66 -20.07 16.89
N LYS A 284 -2.18 -21.27 16.52
CA LYS A 284 -2.00 -22.38 17.46
C LYS A 284 -0.84 -22.16 18.44
N ASP A 285 0.18 -21.43 18.01
CA ASP A 285 1.40 -21.16 18.78
C ASP A 285 1.57 -19.65 18.95
N GLY A 286 0.87 -19.10 19.95
CA GLY A 286 0.95 -17.68 20.28
C GLY A 286 2.32 -17.25 20.80
N GLU A 287 3.14 -18.17 21.29
CA GLU A 287 4.49 -17.86 21.75
C GLU A 287 5.48 -17.74 20.58
N ASP A 288 5.37 -18.59 19.54
CA ASP A 288 6.15 -18.42 18.29
C ASP A 288 5.76 -17.12 17.57
N LEU A 289 4.46 -16.79 17.53
CA LEU A 289 3.97 -15.51 17.00
C LEU A 289 4.59 -14.31 17.74
N ALA A 290 4.57 -14.33 19.08
CA ALA A 290 5.16 -13.27 19.89
C ALA A 290 6.67 -13.09 19.62
N ALA A 291 7.40 -14.20 19.49
CA ALA A 291 8.83 -14.18 19.19
C ALA A 291 9.13 -13.61 17.79
N LYS A 292 8.31 -13.94 16.78
CA LYS A 292 8.42 -13.36 15.42
C LYS A 292 8.12 -11.86 15.40
N ALA A 293 7.08 -11.42 16.11
CA ALA A 293 6.75 -10.00 16.21
C ALA A 293 7.85 -9.19 16.94
N LEU A 294 8.44 -9.77 18.00
CA LEU A 294 9.62 -9.22 18.66
C LEU A 294 10.80 -9.11 17.69
N ALA A 295 11.11 -10.19 16.96
CA ALA A 295 12.20 -10.19 15.99
C ALA A 295 12.01 -9.11 14.91
N LYS A 296 10.84 -9.04 14.28
CA LYS A 296 10.52 -8.02 13.26
C LYS A 296 10.63 -6.60 13.79
N THR A 297 10.13 -6.35 15.00
CA THR A 297 10.20 -5.04 15.66
C THR A 297 11.64 -4.64 16.00
N ILE A 298 12.40 -5.54 16.61
CA ILE A 298 13.75 -5.24 17.13
C ILE A 298 14.76 -5.12 16.00
N THR A 299 14.83 -6.09 15.10
CA THR A 299 15.77 -6.06 13.96
C THR A 299 15.37 -4.99 12.93
N GLY A 300 14.09 -4.60 12.89
CA GLY A 300 13.60 -3.46 12.12
C GLY A 300 14.05 -2.09 12.65
N PHE A 301 14.60 -2.02 13.86
CA PHE A 301 15.04 -0.79 14.51
C PHE A 301 16.52 -0.80 14.89
N MET A 302 16.96 -1.81 15.64
CA MET A 302 18.31 -1.88 16.21
C MET A 302 19.36 -2.14 15.12
N PRO A 303 20.41 -1.29 15.02
CA PRO A 303 21.49 -1.48 14.05
C PRO A 303 22.23 -2.80 14.23
N ASP A 304 22.60 -3.40 13.10
CA ASP A 304 23.48 -4.57 13.00
C ASP A 304 23.01 -5.79 13.80
N LEU A 305 21.71 -5.95 14.07
CA LEU A 305 21.18 -7.17 14.70
C LEU A 305 20.63 -8.12 13.65
N ASP A 306 21.13 -9.35 13.66
CA ASP A 306 20.69 -10.45 12.80
C ASP A 306 19.42 -11.13 13.32
N GLY A 307 19.09 -10.97 14.60
CA GLY A 307 17.94 -11.65 15.19
C GLY A 307 17.78 -11.48 16.70
N VAL A 308 16.85 -12.26 17.24
CA VAL A 308 16.42 -12.24 18.64
C VAL A 308 16.41 -13.66 19.20
N GLU A 309 16.90 -13.81 20.41
CA GLU A 309 16.80 -15.02 21.22
C GLU A 309 15.91 -14.78 22.44
N ILE A 310 15.02 -15.74 22.72
CA ILE A 310 14.10 -15.69 23.86
C ILE A 310 14.58 -16.64 24.96
N TYR A 311 14.74 -16.10 26.16
CA TYR A 311 15.12 -16.79 27.39
C TYR A 311 14.00 -16.67 28.43
N VAL A 312 13.93 -17.63 29.35
CA VAL A 312 12.99 -17.64 30.46
C VAL A 312 13.70 -17.97 31.76
N GLY A 313 13.83 -16.98 32.64
CA GLY A 313 14.53 -17.11 33.91
C GLY A 313 16.01 -17.47 33.75
N GLY A 314 16.66 -16.92 32.71
CA GLY A 314 18.07 -17.13 32.39
C GLY A 314 18.38 -18.39 31.56
N GLU A 315 17.38 -19.21 31.24
CA GLU A 315 17.55 -20.43 30.43
C GLU A 315 16.93 -20.27 29.03
N PRO A 316 17.49 -20.90 27.98
CA PRO A 316 16.88 -20.99 26.66
C PRO A 316 15.41 -21.41 26.69
N ARG A 317 14.54 -20.74 25.92
CA ARG A 317 13.12 -21.12 25.83
C ARG A 317 12.92 -22.53 25.27
N GLN A 318 13.76 -22.96 24.34
CA GLN A 318 13.69 -24.26 23.67
C GLN A 318 14.97 -25.05 23.90
N ALA A 319 14.88 -26.39 23.81
CA ALA A 319 16.03 -27.28 24.00
C ALA A 319 17.16 -27.00 22.98
N GLU A 320 16.80 -26.61 21.76
CA GLU A 320 17.70 -26.01 20.79
C GLU A 320 17.38 -24.51 20.73
N GLN A 321 18.38 -23.67 21.03
CA GLN A 321 18.20 -22.22 20.99
C GLN A 321 17.92 -21.78 19.55
N LYS A 322 16.75 -21.15 19.35
CA LYS A 322 16.36 -20.57 18.07
C LYS A 322 16.68 -19.08 18.06
N VAL A 323 17.34 -18.64 17.00
CA VAL A 323 17.46 -17.22 16.64
C VAL A 323 16.29 -16.89 15.72
N TYR A 324 15.41 -15.98 16.14
CA TYR A 324 14.32 -15.46 15.33
C TYR A 324 14.83 -14.25 14.55
N THR A 325 14.68 -14.29 13.24
CA THR A 325 15.06 -13.22 12.31
C THR A 325 13.81 -12.43 11.90
N GLU A 326 13.98 -11.29 11.24
CA GLU A 326 12.82 -10.60 10.67
C GLU A 326 12.08 -11.42 9.61
N GLN A 327 12.81 -12.22 8.82
CA GLN A 327 12.26 -13.06 7.75
C GLN A 327 11.30 -14.13 8.28
N ASP A 328 11.43 -14.53 9.54
CA ASP A 328 10.50 -15.47 10.18
C ASP A 328 9.06 -14.92 10.25
N ALA A 329 8.87 -13.61 10.11
CA ALA A 329 7.57 -12.94 10.12
C ALA A 329 6.97 -12.72 8.72
N ASP A 330 7.70 -12.95 7.61
CA ASP A 330 7.29 -12.55 6.26
C ASP A 330 5.91 -13.05 5.85
N SER A 331 5.61 -14.32 6.15
CA SER A 331 4.32 -14.93 5.83
C SER A 331 3.15 -14.39 6.66
N LEU A 332 3.46 -13.67 7.73
CA LEU A 332 2.50 -13.09 8.65
C LEU A 332 2.21 -11.63 8.32
N LEU A 333 2.97 -10.99 7.43
CA LEU A 333 2.80 -9.56 7.16
C LEU A 333 1.54 -9.28 6.34
N GLY A 334 0.74 -8.34 6.83
CA GLY A 334 -0.52 -7.91 6.22
C GLY A 334 -0.41 -6.54 5.58
N ASN A 335 -1.27 -6.30 4.58
CA ASN A 335 -1.55 -4.97 4.07
C ASN A 335 -3.05 -4.83 3.76
N SER A 336 -3.55 -3.61 3.84
CA SER A 336 -4.95 -3.30 3.59
C SER A 336 -5.23 -3.10 2.10
N ILE A 337 -6.39 -3.56 1.68
CA ILE A 337 -6.97 -3.26 0.36
C ILE A 337 -8.33 -2.60 0.55
N GLN A 338 -8.66 -1.67 -0.35
CA GLN A 338 -9.95 -0.99 -0.37
C GLN A 338 -10.91 -1.67 -1.36
N LEU A 339 -11.97 -2.27 -0.82
CA LEU A 339 -13.04 -2.92 -1.58
C LEU A 339 -14.31 -2.05 -1.57
N TYR A 340 -15.14 -2.17 -2.60
CA TYR A 340 -16.43 -1.47 -2.68
C TYR A 340 -17.58 -2.46 -2.79
N PHE A 341 -18.40 -2.54 -1.75
CA PHE A 341 -19.54 -3.44 -1.66
C PHE A 341 -20.87 -2.68 -1.76
N PRO A 342 -21.93 -3.28 -2.33
CA PRO A 342 -23.26 -2.69 -2.32
C PRO A 342 -23.81 -2.54 -0.91
N ASN A 343 -24.66 -1.53 -0.69
CA ASN A 343 -25.52 -1.49 0.48
C ASN A 343 -26.72 -2.47 0.35
N SER A 344 -27.46 -2.71 1.42
CA SER A 344 -28.63 -3.64 1.42
C SER A 344 -29.72 -3.29 0.42
N ALA A 345 -29.77 -2.03 -0.04
CA ALA A 345 -30.72 -1.56 -1.04
C ALA A 345 -30.16 -1.62 -2.48
N TYR A 346 -28.91 -2.08 -2.68
CA TYR A 346 -28.22 -2.09 -3.99
C TYR A 346 -28.28 -0.76 -4.74
N SER A 347 -28.19 0.35 -4.00
CA SER A 347 -28.30 1.71 -4.56
C SER A 347 -27.04 2.54 -4.39
N LYS A 348 -26.16 2.14 -3.47
CA LYS A 348 -24.89 2.79 -3.16
C LYS A 348 -23.82 1.75 -2.86
N LEU A 349 -22.58 2.15 -3.01
CA LEU A 349 -21.39 1.38 -2.65
C LEU A 349 -20.78 1.94 -1.37
N THR A 350 -20.36 1.05 -0.48
CA THR A 350 -19.65 1.37 0.75
C THR A 350 -18.23 0.87 0.62
N GLY A 351 -17.25 1.74 0.94
CA GLY A 351 -15.86 1.35 1.04
C GLY A 351 -15.63 0.49 2.29
N VAL A 352 -14.98 -0.66 2.11
CA VAL A 352 -14.54 -1.57 3.17
C VAL A 352 -13.06 -1.82 3.02
N GLU A 353 -12.30 -1.59 4.09
CA GLU A 353 -10.91 -2.00 4.16
C GLU A 353 -10.82 -3.47 4.56
N ARG A 354 -9.93 -4.22 3.91
CA ARG A 354 -9.72 -5.64 4.17
C ARG A 354 -8.23 -5.92 4.32
N MET A 355 -7.85 -6.65 5.36
CA MET A 355 -6.47 -7.10 5.53
C MET A 355 -6.23 -8.38 4.70
N VAL A 356 -5.15 -8.39 3.93
CA VAL A 356 -4.66 -9.55 3.16
C VAL A 356 -3.15 -9.66 3.32
N SER A 357 -2.55 -10.76 2.85
CA SER A 357 -1.08 -10.87 2.81
C SER A 357 -0.48 -9.71 2.02
N GLN A 358 0.55 -9.06 2.57
CA GLN A 358 1.24 -7.95 1.91
C GLN A 358 1.79 -8.35 0.53
N SER A 359 2.22 -9.61 0.40
CA SER A 359 2.72 -10.17 -0.85
C SER A 359 1.65 -10.22 -1.96
N ALA A 360 0.36 -10.29 -1.60
CA ALA A 360 -0.77 -10.34 -2.52
C ALA A 360 -1.50 -8.99 -2.70
N ALA A 361 -1.45 -8.13 -1.68
CA ALA A 361 -2.09 -6.82 -1.68
C ALA A 361 -1.70 -5.98 -2.89
N GLY A 362 -2.65 -5.35 -3.57
CA GLY A 362 -2.40 -4.50 -4.74
C GLY A 362 -2.38 -5.23 -6.09
N TYR A 363 -2.35 -6.58 -6.12
CA TYR A 363 -2.58 -7.30 -7.37
C TYR A 363 -4.06 -7.31 -7.73
N PRO A 364 -4.43 -7.02 -8.99
CA PRO A 364 -5.84 -6.90 -9.38
C PRO A 364 -6.61 -8.21 -9.22
N ARG A 365 -5.96 -9.35 -9.37
CA ARG A 365 -6.57 -10.66 -9.10
C ARG A 365 -6.98 -10.83 -7.63
N GLU A 366 -6.16 -10.37 -6.70
CA GLU A 366 -6.45 -10.47 -5.26
C GLU A 366 -7.62 -9.57 -4.89
N LEU A 367 -7.66 -8.34 -5.41
CA LEU A 367 -8.78 -7.41 -5.23
C LEU A 367 -10.11 -8.03 -5.70
N LEU A 368 -10.12 -8.67 -6.87
CA LEU A 368 -11.32 -9.35 -7.37
C LEU A 368 -11.71 -10.53 -6.51
N ALA A 369 -10.73 -11.35 -6.11
CA ALA A 369 -10.97 -12.54 -5.29
C ALA A 369 -11.57 -12.17 -3.93
N GLU A 370 -11.03 -11.16 -3.25
CA GLU A 370 -11.57 -10.65 -1.98
C GLU A 370 -12.96 -10.01 -2.14
N LEU A 371 -13.18 -9.25 -3.21
CA LEU A 371 -14.50 -8.71 -3.52
C LEU A 371 -15.54 -9.84 -3.74
N MET A 372 -15.14 -10.94 -4.40
CA MET A 372 -15.99 -12.10 -4.62
C MET A 372 -16.27 -12.93 -3.36
N LYS A 373 -15.36 -12.92 -2.37
CA LYS A 373 -15.61 -13.56 -1.05
C LYS A 373 -16.80 -12.92 -0.33
N GLY A 374 -17.04 -11.63 -0.58
CA GLY A 374 -18.15 -10.89 0.01
C GLY A 374 -17.87 -10.37 1.42
N PRO A 375 -18.91 -9.81 2.06
CA PRO A 375 -18.82 -9.24 3.40
C PRO A 375 -18.54 -10.33 4.46
N VAL A 376 -17.82 -9.96 5.52
CA VAL A 376 -17.53 -10.82 6.67
C VAL A 376 -18.30 -10.37 7.91
N VAL A 377 -18.21 -11.15 8.98
CA VAL A 377 -18.93 -10.89 10.24
C VAL A 377 -18.58 -9.55 10.89
N THR A 378 -17.36 -9.04 10.66
CA THR A 378 -16.90 -7.75 11.19
C THR A 378 -17.39 -6.55 10.37
N ASP A 379 -17.93 -6.78 9.16
CA ASP A 379 -18.49 -5.72 8.33
C ASP A 379 -19.81 -5.19 8.89
N LYS A 380 -20.12 -3.92 8.61
CA LYS A 380 -21.42 -3.32 8.91
C LYS A 380 -22.54 -4.14 8.26
N LYS A 381 -23.62 -4.38 9.00
CA LYS A 381 -24.80 -5.18 8.54
C LYS A 381 -25.46 -4.68 7.25
N GLU A 382 -25.23 -3.41 6.90
CA GLU A 382 -25.76 -2.78 5.70
C GLU A 382 -24.98 -3.17 4.43
N ILE A 383 -23.82 -3.80 4.57
CA ILE A 383 -22.96 -4.23 3.46
C ILE A 383 -23.50 -5.56 2.91
N SER A 384 -23.65 -5.62 1.60
CA SER A 384 -24.15 -6.76 0.84
C SER A 384 -23.10 -7.31 -0.12
N PRO A 385 -23.17 -8.58 -0.53
CA PRO A 385 -22.25 -9.13 -1.52
C PRO A 385 -22.40 -8.45 -2.88
N ALA A 386 -21.28 -8.20 -3.55
CA ALA A 386 -21.27 -7.69 -4.92
C ALA A 386 -21.74 -8.74 -5.95
N PHE A 387 -21.54 -10.03 -5.66
CA PHE A 387 -21.84 -11.15 -6.56
C PHE A 387 -22.97 -12.02 -5.99
N LEU A 388 -24.15 -11.99 -6.61
CA LEU A 388 -25.35 -12.71 -6.13
C LEU A 388 -25.64 -14.03 -6.87
N SER A 389 -24.94 -14.31 -7.96
CA SER A 389 -25.29 -15.36 -8.92
C SER A 389 -24.36 -16.58 -8.89
N GLY A 390 -23.60 -16.76 -7.81
CA GLY A 390 -22.61 -17.85 -7.72
C GLY A 390 -21.48 -17.72 -8.75
N ILE A 391 -21.21 -16.49 -9.21
CA ILE A 391 -19.98 -16.15 -9.92
C ILE A 391 -18.84 -16.21 -8.91
N SER A 392 -17.76 -16.89 -9.26
CA SER A 392 -16.54 -16.99 -8.45
C SER A 392 -15.30 -16.80 -9.30
N MET A 393 -14.13 -16.89 -8.68
CA MET A 393 -12.85 -16.86 -9.39
C MET A 393 -12.67 -18.01 -10.39
N ASP A 394 -13.46 -19.09 -10.31
CA ASP A 394 -13.47 -20.16 -11.30
C ASP A 394 -14.09 -19.72 -12.64
N ASP A 395 -14.90 -18.65 -12.63
CA ASP A 395 -15.48 -18.05 -13.82
C ASP A 395 -14.58 -16.94 -14.42
N VAL A 396 -13.43 -16.67 -13.82
CA VAL A 396 -12.49 -15.64 -14.29
C VAL A 396 -11.37 -16.31 -15.08
N ASN A 397 -11.21 -15.94 -16.35
CA ASN A 397 -10.08 -16.38 -17.16
C ASN A 397 -8.79 -15.70 -16.69
N THR A 398 -8.80 -14.37 -16.61
CA THR A 398 -7.65 -13.58 -16.16
C THR A 398 -8.06 -12.19 -15.68
N VAL A 399 -7.18 -11.57 -14.89
CA VAL A 399 -7.25 -10.16 -14.52
C VAL A 399 -5.85 -9.57 -14.65
N TYR A 400 -5.71 -8.47 -15.37
CA TYR A 400 -4.41 -7.85 -15.64
C TYR A 400 -4.54 -6.34 -15.84
N LEU A 401 -3.41 -5.63 -15.84
CA LEU A 401 -3.37 -4.17 -16.04
C LEU A 401 -2.84 -3.82 -17.44
N ALA A 402 -3.43 -2.84 -18.11
CA ALA A 402 -3.03 -2.38 -19.44
C ALA A 402 -3.14 -0.86 -19.52
N GLY A 403 -2.01 -0.15 -19.52
CA GLY A 403 -1.97 1.31 -19.45
C GLY A 403 -2.63 1.83 -18.18
N ASP A 404 -3.77 2.52 -18.34
CA ASP A 404 -4.60 3.02 -17.24
C ASP A 404 -5.88 2.17 -17.00
N ILE A 405 -5.93 0.97 -17.58
CA ILE A 405 -7.09 0.07 -17.57
C ILE A 405 -6.76 -1.17 -16.72
N ALA A 406 -7.65 -1.55 -15.81
CA ALA A 406 -7.70 -2.93 -15.33
C ALA A 406 -8.62 -3.76 -16.24
N VAL A 407 -8.17 -4.91 -16.70
CA VAL A 407 -8.94 -5.81 -17.54
C VAL A 407 -9.44 -6.98 -16.70
N VAL A 408 -10.74 -7.24 -16.76
CA VAL A 408 -11.38 -8.40 -16.13
C VAL A 408 -11.98 -9.26 -17.22
N ASP A 409 -11.34 -10.39 -17.50
CA ASP A 409 -11.81 -11.35 -18.50
C ASP A 409 -12.53 -12.52 -17.82
N PHE A 410 -13.83 -12.63 -18.07
CA PHE A 410 -14.66 -13.70 -17.57
C PHE A 410 -14.84 -14.79 -18.63
N LYS A 411 -15.14 -16.01 -18.18
CA LYS A 411 -15.66 -17.07 -19.06
C LYS A 411 -17.05 -16.67 -19.56
N SER A 412 -17.36 -16.95 -20.82
CA SER A 412 -18.70 -16.69 -21.38
C SER A 412 -19.86 -17.34 -20.59
N SER A 413 -19.58 -18.39 -19.81
CA SER A 413 -20.56 -19.02 -18.91
C SER A 413 -21.16 -18.08 -17.86
N VAL A 414 -20.51 -16.95 -17.53
CA VAL A 414 -21.08 -15.96 -16.59
C VAL A 414 -22.36 -15.35 -17.12
N SER A 415 -22.56 -15.29 -18.44
CA SER A 415 -23.76 -14.68 -19.01
C SER A 415 -25.03 -15.42 -18.60
N GLU A 416 -25.00 -16.75 -18.47
CA GLU A 416 -26.15 -17.50 -17.97
C GLU A 416 -26.39 -17.27 -16.47
N LYS A 417 -25.33 -16.99 -15.69
CA LYS A 417 -25.44 -16.67 -14.25
C LYS A 417 -26.00 -15.26 -14.04
N ILE A 418 -25.71 -14.32 -14.93
CA ILE A 418 -26.17 -12.93 -14.85
C ILE A 418 -27.61 -12.79 -15.36
N LYS A 419 -28.05 -13.64 -16.29
CA LYS A 419 -29.43 -13.66 -16.77
C LYS A 419 -30.40 -13.85 -15.60
N GLY A 420 -31.25 -12.85 -15.37
CA GLY A 420 -32.26 -12.88 -14.31
C GLY A 420 -31.87 -12.14 -13.03
N ILE A 421 -30.64 -11.65 -12.93
CA ILE A 421 -30.27 -10.62 -11.94
C ILE A 421 -31.02 -9.33 -12.30
N ASN A 422 -31.48 -8.57 -11.31
CA ASN A 422 -32.17 -7.32 -11.58
C ASN A 422 -31.20 -6.20 -12.00
N ARG A 423 -31.74 -5.11 -12.54
CA ARG A 423 -30.93 -3.99 -13.05
C ARG A 423 -29.97 -3.41 -12.01
N ASP A 424 -30.46 -3.17 -10.80
CA ASP A 424 -29.68 -2.49 -9.75
C ASP A 424 -28.56 -3.40 -9.23
N GLU A 425 -28.85 -4.69 -9.07
CA GLU A 425 -27.86 -5.72 -8.71
C GLU A 425 -26.75 -5.85 -9.77
N GLU A 426 -27.10 -5.92 -11.06
CA GLU A 426 -26.10 -5.99 -12.15
C GLU A 426 -25.21 -4.73 -12.15
N VAL A 427 -25.83 -3.55 -12.09
CA VAL A 427 -25.10 -2.27 -12.08
C VAL A 427 -24.18 -2.17 -10.86
N MET A 428 -24.64 -2.57 -9.68
CA MET A 428 -23.83 -2.57 -8.47
C MET A 428 -22.68 -3.58 -8.52
N MET A 429 -22.89 -4.79 -9.05
CA MET A 429 -21.82 -5.77 -9.26
C MET A 429 -20.71 -5.18 -10.15
N ILE A 430 -21.08 -4.59 -11.29
CA ILE A 430 -20.15 -3.99 -12.25
C ILE A 430 -19.37 -2.87 -11.58
N TYR A 431 -20.05 -1.91 -10.94
CA TYR A 431 -19.38 -0.77 -10.32
C TYR A 431 -18.64 -1.11 -9.02
N SER A 432 -18.99 -2.18 -8.32
CA SER A 432 -18.17 -2.75 -7.25
C SER A 432 -16.79 -3.15 -7.78
N ILE A 433 -16.73 -3.83 -8.93
CA ILE A 433 -15.47 -4.19 -9.58
C ILE A 433 -14.75 -2.92 -10.04
N VAL A 434 -15.43 -2.03 -10.77
CA VAL A 434 -14.83 -0.81 -11.31
C VAL A 434 -14.22 0.03 -10.20
N ASN A 435 -15.00 0.38 -9.18
CA ASN A 435 -14.52 1.25 -8.11
C ASN A 435 -13.41 0.59 -7.28
N THR A 436 -13.44 -0.73 -7.10
CA THR A 436 -12.38 -1.47 -6.39
C THR A 436 -11.07 -1.47 -7.17
N MET A 437 -11.10 -1.79 -8.47
CA MET A 437 -9.90 -1.84 -9.31
C MET A 437 -9.26 -0.47 -9.50
N THR A 438 -10.06 0.60 -9.55
CA THR A 438 -9.57 1.98 -9.65
C THR A 438 -9.01 2.55 -8.34
N ASN A 439 -8.82 1.71 -7.31
CA ASN A 439 -7.96 2.05 -6.16
C ASN A 439 -6.50 1.64 -6.39
N ILE A 440 -6.18 0.86 -7.43
CA ILE A 440 -4.81 0.61 -7.82
C ILE A 440 -4.23 1.93 -8.38
N GLU A 441 -3.07 2.34 -7.87
CA GLU A 441 -2.39 3.57 -8.30
C GLU A 441 -2.19 3.58 -9.82
N GLY A 442 -2.53 4.70 -10.47
CA GLY A 442 -2.46 4.84 -11.92
C GLY A 442 -3.63 4.24 -12.73
N ILE A 443 -4.47 3.38 -12.15
CA ILE A 443 -5.61 2.76 -12.85
C ILE A 443 -6.86 3.63 -12.74
N LYS A 444 -7.46 3.95 -13.89
CA LYS A 444 -8.57 4.93 -13.99
C LYS A 444 -9.89 4.32 -14.43
N ARG A 445 -9.85 3.16 -15.08
CA ARG A 445 -11.00 2.53 -15.73
C ARG A 445 -10.84 1.02 -15.81
N VAL A 446 -11.95 0.33 -16.07
CA VAL A 446 -11.99 -1.13 -16.15
C VAL A 446 -12.62 -1.58 -17.46
N GLN A 447 -11.93 -2.46 -18.19
CA GLN A 447 -12.49 -3.15 -19.35
C GLN A 447 -12.95 -4.55 -18.95
N PHE A 448 -14.16 -4.91 -19.38
CA PHE A 448 -14.70 -6.25 -19.21
C PHE A 448 -14.63 -7.02 -20.52
N LEU A 449 -14.26 -8.30 -20.45
CA LEU A 449 -14.19 -9.22 -21.59
C LEU A 449 -14.96 -10.51 -21.29
N LEU A 450 -15.41 -11.19 -22.35
CA LEU A 450 -15.87 -12.58 -22.30
C LEU A 450 -14.98 -13.43 -23.22
N ASP A 451 -14.24 -14.37 -22.64
CA ASP A 451 -13.29 -15.24 -23.34
C ASP A 451 -12.33 -14.45 -24.27
N GLY A 452 -11.84 -13.32 -23.77
CA GLY A 452 -10.91 -12.42 -24.47
C GLY A 452 -11.57 -11.41 -25.42
N GLU A 453 -12.87 -11.50 -25.65
CA GLU A 453 -13.59 -10.64 -26.58
C GLU A 453 -14.31 -9.49 -25.86
N ARG A 454 -14.28 -8.29 -26.46
CA ARG A 454 -15.07 -7.15 -25.98
C ARG A 454 -16.54 -7.37 -26.33
N VAL A 455 -17.42 -7.13 -25.37
CA VAL A 455 -18.86 -7.36 -25.50
C VAL A 455 -19.66 -6.15 -25.05
N GLU A 456 -20.86 -5.96 -25.61
CA GLU A 456 -21.77 -4.89 -25.15
C GLU A 456 -22.34 -5.19 -23.76
N SER A 457 -22.47 -6.46 -23.36
CA SER A 457 -22.99 -6.84 -22.05
C SER A 457 -22.41 -8.15 -21.56
N LEU A 458 -22.27 -8.28 -20.24
CA LEU A 458 -21.92 -9.54 -19.58
C LEU A 458 -23.09 -10.53 -19.48
N GLY A 459 -24.32 -10.11 -19.78
CA GLY A 459 -25.48 -11.01 -19.88
C GLY A 459 -26.83 -10.39 -19.52
N GLY A 460 -26.89 -9.39 -18.65
CA GLY A 460 -28.14 -8.79 -18.17
C GLY A 460 -28.61 -7.58 -18.98
N GLY A 461 -27.69 -6.90 -19.68
CA GLY A 461 -27.99 -5.78 -20.58
C GLY A 461 -28.26 -4.44 -19.89
N SER A 462 -28.06 -4.34 -18.57
CA SER A 462 -28.36 -3.12 -17.82
C SER A 462 -27.34 -2.00 -18.03
N ILE A 463 -26.10 -2.36 -18.36
CA ILE A 463 -24.98 -1.47 -18.59
C ILE A 463 -24.19 -1.95 -19.81
N ASN A 464 -23.80 -1.01 -20.68
CA ASN A 464 -22.92 -1.29 -21.79
C ASN A 464 -21.47 -1.37 -21.28
N VAL A 465 -20.79 -2.48 -21.52
CA VAL A 465 -19.39 -2.72 -21.09
C VAL A 465 -18.40 -2.79 -22.27
N LEU A 466 -18.85 -2.41 -23.47
CA LEU A 466 -18.03 -2.45 -24.68
C LEU A 466 -16.78 -1.61 -24.49
N ASP A 467 -16.94 -0.37 -24.03
CA ASP A 467 -15.86 0.54 -23.70
C ASP A 467 -15.49 0.49 -22.20
N PRO A 468 -14.23 0.81 -21.82
CA PRO A 468 -13.80 0.76 -20.43
C PRO A 468 -14.61 1.73 -19.55
N LEU A 469 -15.07 1.23 -18.41
CA LEU A 469 -15.89 1.98 -17.46
C LEU A 469 -15.03 2.74 -16.46
N LEU A 470 -15.38 4.01 -16.23
CA LEU A 470 -14.73 4.88 -15.25
C LEU A 470 -15.30 4.67 -13.85
N ARG A 471 -14.48 4.96 -12.83
CA ARG A 471 -14.93 5.06 -11.45
C ARG A 471 -16.16 5.95 -11.33
N ASN A 472 -17.16 5.50 -10.57
CA ASN A 472 -18.36 6.28 -10.27
C ASN A 472 -18.36 6.68 -8.79
N PRO A 473 -17.84 7.88 -8.45
CA PRO A 473 -17.84 8.35 -7.07
C PRO A 473 -19.25 8.74 -6.57
N GLY A 474 -20.17 9.08 -7.47
CA GLY A 474 -21.52 9.53 -7.12
C GLY A 474 -22.42 8.46 -6.50
N ILE A 475 -22.02 7.19 -6.61
CA ILE A 475 -22.71 6.06 -5.98
C ILE A 475 -22.00 5.57 -4.71
N ILE A 476 -20.86 6.15 -4.34
CA ILE A 476 -20.19 5.80 -3.08
C ILE A 476 -20.86 6.56 -1.94
N VAL A 477 -21.12 5.89 -0.81
CA VAL A 477 -21.58 6.54 0.42
C VAL A 477 -20.47 7.47 0.92
N SER A 478 -20.79 8.74 1.12
CA SER A 478 -19.87 9.68 1.76
C SER A 478 -19.70 9.28 3.22
N ASN A 479 -18.46 9.11 3.67
CA ASN A 479 -18.16 9.06 5.09
C ASN A 479 -18.41 10.47 5.65
N GLU A 480 -19.55 10.67 6.33
CA GLU A 480 -19.78 11.85 7.18
C GLU A 480 -19.09 11.70 8.53
#